data_AF-A0A961F8U2-F1
#
_entry.id   AF-A0A961F8U2-F1
#
_cell.length_a   1.000
_cell.length_b   1.000
_cell.length_c   1.000
_cell.angle_alpha   90.00
_cell.angle_beta   90.00
_cell.angle_gamma   90.00
#
_symmetry.space_group_name_H-M   'P 1'
#
loop_
_entity.id
_entity.type
_entity.pdbx_description
1 polymer ?
#
loop_
_entity_poly.entity_id
_entity_poly.type
_entity_poly.pdbx_seq_one_letter_code
_entity_poly.pdbx_strand_id
1 'polypeptide(L)'
;MRLLLAAAVVIGHTAPIDWLPMAGAGMAVKLFFVVSGFYMGMILTEKYADQLSGRWLFYSNRFLRIYPLFWIVLILEVVSGFVLYTRWPVDGSWLALQHEMAGRGQWSTLALYNGDLAGLLGVEWFSLFSWSPDGGLTPHVAELGGDAVRGWRPLIMPHAWTLSCELCFYAVAPWIVKWRTSMLVMLVVVSVSVINTLHLWVPVARAELLVDYAFPFQIGFFGLGLLGYRLMRAKATWLSG
;
A
#
# COMPACT_ATOMS: atom_id res chain seq x y z
N MET A 1 2.77 11.70 16.05
CA MET A 1 1.94 11.47 14.83
C MET A 1 2.02 10.04 14.30
N ARG A 2 3.18 9.49 13.91
CA ARG A 2 3.27 8.08 13.43
C ARG A 2 2.87 7.03 14.49
N LEU A 3 3.18 7.30 15.76
CA LEU A 3 2.86 6.41 16.88
C LEU A 3 1.36 6.36 17.20
N LEU A 4 0.63 7.47 17.06
CA LEU A 4 -0.82 7.53 17.25
C LEU A 4 -1.58 6.79 16.14
N LEU A 5 -1.14 6.93 14.89
CA LEU A 5 -1.72 6.20 13.77
C LEU A 5 -1.37 4.71 13.82
N ALA A 6 -0.14 4.34 14.20
CA ALA A 6 0.24 2.95 14.43
C ALA A 6 -0.56 2.34 15.59
N ALA A 7 -0.79 3.08 16.68
CA ALA A 7 -1.66 2.66 17.78
C ALA A 7 -3.11 2.49 17.33
N ALA A 8 -3.64 3.40 16.51
CA ALA A 8 -5.00 3.28 15.96
C ALA A 8 -5.17 2.02 15.08
N VAL A 9 -4.15 1.65 14.29
CA VAL A 9 -4.16 0.43 13.48
C VAL A 9 -4.09 -0.83 14.36
N VAL A 10 -3.25 -0.84 15.40
CA VAL A 10 -3.13 -1.98 16.33
C VAL A 10 -4.41 -2.16 17.16
N ILE A 11 -5.01 -1.06 17.63
CA ILE A 11 -6.28 -1.09 18.37
C ILE A 11 -7.41 -1.57 17.45
N GLY A 12 -7.45 -1.14 16.19
CA GLY A 12 -8.44 -1.58 15.20
C GLY A 12 -8.39 -3.08 14.85
N HIS A 13 -7.28 -3.77 15.16
CA HIS A 13 -7.15 -5.22 14.96
C HIS A 13 -7.24 -6.05 16.25
N THR A 14 -7.25 -5.44 17.44
CA THR A 14 -7.19 -6.17 18.73
C THR A 14 -8.47 -6.11 19.57
N ALA A 15 -9.37 -5.14 19.37
CA ALA A 15 -10.66 -5.12 20.06
C ALA A 15 -11.72 -4.31 19.27
N PRO A 16 -12.87 -4.88 18.88
CA PRO A 16 -14.00 -4.08 18.47
C PRO A 16 -14.53 -3.33 19.70
N ILE A 17 -14.40 -2.00 19.71
CA ILE A 17 -14.94 -1.14 20.76
C ILE A 17 -16.32 -0.65 20.31
N ASP A 18 -17.40 -1.13 20.94
CA ASP A 18 -18.79 -0.94 20.49
C ASP A 18 -19.25 0.53 20.39
N TRP A 19 -18.67 1.44 21.17
CA TRP A 19 -19.03 2.87 21.19
C TRP A 19 -18.14 3.73 20.27
N LEU A 20 -17.13 3.11 19.66
CA LEU A 20 -16.27 3.72 18.65
C LEU A 20 -16.33 2.80 17.42
N PRO A 21 -17.38 2.88 16.58
CA PRO A 21 -17.36 2.28 15.24
C PRO A 21 -16.35 3.09 14.40
N MET A 22 -15.07 3.01 14.76
CA MET A 22 -13.98 3.64 14.05
C MET A 22 -13.87 2.92 12.72
N ALA A 23 -14.44 3.54 11.69
CA ALA A 23 -13.88 3.65 10.36
C ALA A 23 -12.84 2.53 10.11
N GLY A 24 -13.32 1.38 9.63
CA GLY A 24 -12.56 0.13 9.58
C GLY A 24 -11.15 0.30 9.02
N ALA A 25 -10.23 -0.62 9.32
CA ALA A 25 -8.78 -0.54 9.05
C ALA A 25 -8.37 0.18 7.73
N GLY A 26 -9.15 0.06 6.65
CA GLY A 26 -8.98 0.83 5.41
C GLY A 26 -8.98 2.35 5.55
N MET A 27 -9.80 2.95 6.44
CA MET A 27 -9.84 4.41 6.66
C MET A 27 -8.59 4.94 7.36
N ALA A 28 -8.02 4.18 8.30
CA ALA A 28 -6.76 4.54 8.93
C ALA A 28 -5.63 4.62 7.89
N VAL A 29 -5.58 3.67 6.96
CA VAL A 29 -4.62 3.66 5.85
C VAL A 29 -4.82 4.86 4.91
N LYS A 30 -6.08 5.18 4.57
CA LYS A 30 -6.40 6.37 3.74
C LYS A 30 -5.88 7.66 4.40
N LEU A 31 -5.99 7.80 5.73
CA LEU A 31 -5.42 8.93 6.48
C LEU A 31 -3.88 8.97 6.41
N PHE A 32 -3.20 7.82 6.48
CA PHE A 32 -1.75 7.78 6.27
C PHE A 32 -1.35 8.34 4.91
N PHE A 33 -2.12 8.06 3.86
CA PHE A 33 -1.85 8.59 2.52
C PHE A 33 -2.09 10.11 2.43
N VAL A 34 -3.12 10.64 3.10
CA VAL A 34 -3.32 12.10 3.24
C VAL A 34 -2.12 12.76 3.94
N VAL A 35 -1.67 12.18 5.06
CA VAL A 35 -0.50 12.70 5.80
C VAL A 35 0.77 12.63 4.94
N SER A 36 0.95 11.55 4.17
CA SER A 36 2.05 11.40 3.22
C SER A 36 2.04 12.51 2.17
N GLY A 37 0.87 12.81 1.59
CA GLY A 37 0.68 13.91 0.63
C GLY A 37 1.08 15.27 1.20
N PHE A 38 0.58 15.58 2.39
CA PHE A 38 0.92 16.84 3.08
C PHE A 38 2.43 16.96 3.31
N TYR A 39 3.03 15.90 3.87
CA TYR A 39 4.45 15.86 4.21
C TYR A 39 5.36 15.93 2.96
N MET A 40 4.97 15.28 1.86
CA MET A 40 5.70 15.40 0.59
C MET A 40 5.58 16.81 0.00
N GLY A 41 4.39 17.40 0.04
CA GLY A 41 4.17 18.78 -0.39
C GLY A 41 5.10 19.77 0.32
N MET A 42 5.18 19.66 1.65
CA MET A 42 6.06 20.46 2.48
C MET A 42 7.54 20.26 2.13
N ILE A 43 8.01 19.02 2.11
CA ILE A 43 9.44 18.73 1.91
C ILE A 43 9.93 19.08 0.51
N LEU A 44 9.14 18.80 -0.51
CA LEU A 44 9.53 19.12 -1.89
C LEU A 44 9.51 20.63 -2.14
N THR A 45 8.66 21.38 -1.43
CA THR A 45 8.59 22.83 -1.55
C THR A 45 9.67 23.55 -0.74
N GLU A 46 9.99 23.06 0.46
CA GLU A 46 10.87 23.76 1.40
C GLU A 46 12.32 23.26 1.38
N LYS A 47 12.53 21.94 1.29
CA LYS A 47 13.85 21.33 1.51
C LYS A 47 14.61 21.02 0.21
N TYR A 48 13.91 20.65 -0.86
CA TYR A 48 14.52 20.15 -2.10
C TYR A 48 14.27 21.06 -3.31
N ALA A 49 14.24 22.38 -3.10
CA ALA A 49 13.94 23.37 -4.15
C ALA A 49 14.78 23.17 -5.43
N ASP A 50 14.07 22.99 -6.55
CA ASP A 50 14.41 22.95 -7.99
C ASP A 50 15.85 22.72 -8.50
N GLN A 51 16.68 21.94 -7.80
CA GLN A 51 17.95 21.45 -8.33
C GLN A 51 17.85 19.97 -8.73
N LEU A 52 18.45 19.57 -9.87
CA LEU A 52 18.49 18.17 -10.32
C LEU A 52 19.15 17.25 -9.27
N SER A 53 20.19 17.74 -8.59
CA SER A 53 20.81 17.10 -7.42
C SER A 53 19.81 16.86 -6.28
N GLY A 54 18.87 17.80 -6.08
CA GLY A 54 17.81 17.71 -5.09
C GLY A 54 16.83 16.56 -5.32
N ARG A 55 16.53 16.20 -6.58
CA ARG A 55 15.64 15.07 -6.89
C ARG A 55 16.27 13.73 -6.59
N TRP A 56 17.53 13.52 -6.99
CA TRP A 56 18.25 12.30 -6.66
C TRP A 56 18.44 12.14 -5.15
N LEU A 57 18.75 13.25 -4.47
CA LEU A 57 18.87 13.29 -3.02
C LEU A 57 17.53 12.98 -2.33
N PHE A 58 16.41 13.46 -2.88
CA PHE A 58 15.07 13.10 -2.39
C PHE A 58 14.83 11.59 -2.51
N TYR A 59 14.99 11.00 -3.69
CA TYR A 59 14.74 9.57 -3.91
C TYR A 59 15.67 8.70 -3.05
N SER A 60 16.96 9.02 -3.00
CA SER A 60 17.93 8.27 -2.20
C SER A 60 17.60 8.30 -0.71
N ASN A 61 17.21 9.46 -0.17
CA ASN A 61 16.82 9.58 1.24
C ASN A 61 15.54 8.81 1.56
N ARG A 62 14.61 8.70 0.61
CA ARG A 62 13.38 7.90 0.80
C ARG A 62 13.65 6.41 0.67
N PHE A 63 14.48 6.02 -0.30
CA PHE A 63 14.93 4.65 -0.48
C PHE A 63 15.65 4.14 0.79
N LEU A 64 16.65 4.87 1.27
CA LEU A 64 17.39 4.55 2.51
C LEU A 64 16.54 4.61 3.78
N ARG A 65 15.39 5.29 3.74
CA ARG A 65 14.46 5.31 4.86
C ARG A 65 13.58 4.04 4.92
N ILE A 66 13.19 3.49 3.76
CA ILE A 66 12.26 2.35 3.70
C ILE A 66 13.01 1.04 3.62
N TYR A 67 13.92 0.89 2.66
CA TYR A 67 14.50 -0.40 2.30
C TYR A 67 15.33 -1.05 3.41
N PRO A 68 16.22 -0.35 4.14
CA PRO A 68 17.02 -1.01 5.18
C PRO A 68 16.16 -1.66 6.27
N LEU A 69 15.15 -0.93 6.76
CA LEU A 69 14.24 -1.46 7.77
C LEU A 69 13.36 -2.57 7.18
N PHE A 70 12.84 -2.37 5.97
CA PHE A 70 12.05 -3.38 5.27
C PHE A 70 12.80 -4.71 5.14
N TRP A 71 14.05 -4.69 4.67
CA TRP A 71 14.87 -5.90 4.52
C TRP A 71 15.18 -6.57 5.85
N ILE A 72 15.43 -5.81 6.92
CA ILE A 72 15.62 -6.37 8.26
C ILE A 72 14.35 -7.12 8.70
N VAL A 73 13.18 -6.48 8.58
CA VAL A 73 11.91 -7.10 8.98
C VAL A 73 11.57 -8.30 8.07
N LEU A 74 11.83 -8.22 6.77
CA LEU A 74 11.62 -9.32 5.84
C LEU A 74 12.49 -10.53 6.19
N ILE A 75 13.78 -10.33 6.50
CA ILE A 75 14.67 -11.41 6.94
C ILE A 75 14.16 -12.02 8.24
N LEU A 76 13.74 -11.20 9.21
CA LEU A 76 13.17 -11.69 10.46
C LEU A 76 11.90 -12.51 10.24
N GLU A 77 11.02 -12.09 9.33
CA GLU A 77 9.79 -12.82 8.98
C GLU A 77 10.09 -14.15 8.27
N VAL A 78 11.07 -14.16 7.36
CA VAL A 78 11.51 -15.40 6.70
C VAL A 78 12.09 -16.36 7.73
N VAL A 79 13.02 -15.90 8.58
CA VAL A 79 13.64 -16.73 9.61
C VAL A 79 12.61 -17.24 10.61
N SER A 80 11.71 -16.37 11.08
CA SER A 80 10.64 -16.78 12.01
C SER A 80 9.70 -17.80 11.36
N GLY A 81 9.32 -17.59 10.10
CA GLY A 81 8.50 -18.53 9.34
C GLY A 81 9.13 -19.90 9.21
N PHE A 82 10.42 -19.98 8.86
CA PHE A 82 11.15 -21.26 8.81
C PHE A 82 11.25 -21.93 10.18
N VAL A 83 11.63 -21.19 11.23
CA VAL A 83 11.75 -21.73 12.59
C VAL A 83 10.40 -22.27 13.06
N LEU A 84 9.31 -21.51 12.88
CA LEU A 84 7.97 -21.92 13.28
C LEU A 84 7.50 -23.13 12.48
N TYR A 85 7.71 -23.15 11.16
CA TYR A 85 7.28 -24.27 10.31
C TYR A 85 7.94 -25.61 10.69
N THR A 86 9.21 -25.59 11.11
CA THR A 86 9.88 -26.82 11.58
C THR A 86 9.38 -27.35 12.92
N ARG A 87 8.68 -26.52 13.72
CA ARG A 87 8.21 -26.87 15.06
C ARG A 87 6.69 -27.09 15.12
N TRP A 88 5.96 -26.26 14.41
CA TRP A 88 4.50 -26.24 14.30
C TRP A 88 4.13 -25.91 12.85
N PRO A 89 4.15 -26.90 11.94
CA PRO A 89 3.70 -26.69 10.58
C PRO A 89 2.22 -26.28 10.61
N VAL A 90 1.95 -25.07 10.13
CA VAL A 90 0.59 -24.54 9.98
C VAL A 90 0.22 -24.61 8.51
N ASP A 91 -0.78 -25.43 8.21
CA ASP A 91 -1.33 -25.55 6.88
C ASP A 91 -1.87 -24.19 6.40
N GLY A 92 -1.58 -23.86 5.14
CA GLY A 92 -1.97 -22.59 4.54
C GLY A 92 -1.22 -21.35 5.05
N SER A 93 -0.12 -21.52 5.80
CA SER A 93 0.89 -20.48 6.00
C SER A 93 1.57 -20.11 4.68
N TRP A 94 2.17 -18.91 4.59
CA TRP A 94 2.87 -18.49 3.36
C TRP A 94 3.96 -19.48 2.96
N LEU A 95 4.69 -20.04 3.94
CA LEU A 95 5.77 -20.98 3.70
C LEU A 95 5.26 -22.34 3.22
N ALA A 96 4.16 -22.84 3.79
CA ALA A 96 3.52 -24.07 3.32
C ALA A 96 3.01 -23.93 1.87
N LEU A 97 2.37 -22.80 1.55
CA LEU A 97 1.87 -22.51 0.20
C LEU A 97 3.01 -22.37 -0.81
N GLN A 98 4.10 -21.68 -0.44
CA GLN A 98 5.28 -21.59 -1.30
C GLN A 98 6.00 -22.93 -1.47
N HIS A 99 6.04 -23.76 -0.43
CA HIS A 99 6.57 -25.12 -0.52
C HIS A 99 5.74 -25.98 -1.48
N GLU A 100 4.41 -25.88 -1.43
CA GLU A 100 3.52 -26.56 -2.37
C GLU A 100 3.74 -26.07 -3.81
N MET A 101 3.82 -24.76 -4.05
CA MET A 101 4.12 -24.19 -5.36
C MET A 101 5.43 -24.73 -5.93
N ALA A 102 6.48 -24.80 -5.10
CA ALA A 102 7.78 -25.36 -5.48
C ALA A 102 7.68 -26.85 -5.83
N GLY A 103 6.98 -27.64 -5.00
CA GLY A 103 6.74 -29.07 -5.23
C GLY A 103 5.97 -29.36 -6.52
N ARG A 104 5.10 -28.44 -6.93
CA ARG A 104 4.33 -28.50 -8.18
C ARG A 104 5.03 -27.87 -9.39
N GLY A 105 6.26 -27.38 -9.22
CA GLY A 105 7.05 -26.78 -10.30
C GLY A 105 6.60 -25.38 -10.74
N GLN A 106 5.79 -24.69 -9.94
CA GLN A 106 5.29 -23.33 -10.22
C GLN A 106 6.34 -22.24 -9.91
N TRP A 107 7.58 -22.46 -10.35
CA TRP A 107 8.73 -21.61 -10.05
C TRP A 107 8.57 -20.17 -10.55
N SER A 108 7.87 -19.96 -11.66
CA SER A 108 7.57 -18.61 -12.18
C SER A 108 6.66 -17.83 -11.25
N THR A 109 5.63 -18.49 -10.69
CA THR A 109 4.71 -17.88 -9.72
C THR A 109 5.43 -17.58 -8.41
N LEU A 110 6.27 -18.51 -7.95
CA LEU A 110 7.10 -18.31 -6.76
C LEU A 110 8.08 -17.14 -6.94
N ALA A 111 8.72 -17.03 -8.11
CA ALA A 111 9.64 -15.94 -8.45
C ALA A 111 8.90 -14.60 -8.50
N LEU A 112 7.66 -14.57 -9.00
CA LEU A 112 6.82 -13.36 -8.99
C LEU A 112 6.53 -12.90 -7.56
N TYR A 113 6.03 -13.78 -6.69
CA TYR A 113 5.76 -13.44 -5.28
C TYR A 113 6.99 -12.89 -4.54
N ASN A 114 8.14 -13.56 -4.67
CA ASN A 114 9.34 -13.19 -3.95
C ASN A 114 10.05 -11.98 -4.59
N GLY A 115 10.01 -11.86 -5.91
CA GLY A 115 10.57 -10.73 -6.66
C GLY A 115 9.83 -9.42 -6.38
N ASP A 116 8.49 -9.45 -6.44
CA ASP A 116 7.65 -8.28 -6.16
C ASP A 116 7.79 -7.81 -4.71
N LEU A 117 7.89 -8.76 -3.77
CA LEU A 117 8.13 -8.43 -2.36
C LEU A 117 9.54 -7.89 -2.12
N ALA A 118 10.58 -8.51 -2.70
CA ALA A 118 11.95 -8.02 -2.63
C ALA A 118 12.10 -6.60 -3.19
N GLY A 119 11.41 -6.32 -4.30
CA GLY A 119 11.33 -5.00 -4.90
C GLY A 119 10.34 -4.05 -4.20
N LEU A 120 9.50 -4.56 -3.30
CA LEU A 120 8.42 -3.84 -2.63
C LEU A 120 7.51 -3.08 -3.62
N LEU A 121 7.29 -3.62 -4.80
CA LEU A 121 6.53 -2.98 -5.87
C LEU A 121 5.46 -3.95 -6.38
N GLY A 122 4.22 -3.48 -6.46
CA GLY A 122 3.12 -4.26 -7.00
C GLY A 122 2.56 -5.33 -6.07
N VAL A 123 2.99 -5.36 -4.80
CA VAL A 123 2.50 -6.30 -3.77
C VAL A 123 0.97 -6.23 -3.62
N GLU A 124 0.38 -5.05 -3.81
CA GLU A 124 -1.06 -4.82 -3.75
C GLU A 124 -1.85 -5.58 -4.83
N TRP A 125 -1.24 -5.90 -5.98
CA TRP A 125 -1.95 -6.53 -7.10
C TRP A 125 -2.35 -7.97 -6.81
N PHE A 126 -1.63 -8.67 -5.94
CA PHE A 126 -1.98 -10.05 -5.53
C PHE A 126 -3.34 -10.14 -4.83
N SER A 127 -3.88 -9.02 -4.32
CA SER A 127 -5.25 -8.97 -3.80
C SER A 127 -6.30 -9.27 -4.87
N LEU A 128 -6.01 -8.95 -6.14
CA LEU A 128 -6.90 -9.17 -7.29
C LEU A 128 -6.83 -10.57 -7.87
N PHE A 129 -6.05 -11.47 -7.26
CA PHE A 129 -5.89 -12.83 -7.72
C PHE A 129 -6.29 -13.84 -6.65
N SER A 130 -6.48 -15.07 -7.08
CA SER A 130 -6.57 -16.25 -6.25
C SER A 130 -5.55 -17.25 -6.79
N TRP A 131 -4.96 -18.03 -5.91
CA TRP A 131 -4.03 -19.08 -6.29
C TRP A 131 -4.68 -20.43 -6.05
N SER A 132 -4.52 -21.35 -7.00
CA SER A 132 -4.95 -22.74 -6.85
C SER A 132 -3.80 -23.68 -7.20
N PRO A 133 -3.73 -24.87 -6.59
CA PRO A 133 -2.64 -25.79 -6.84
C PRO A 133 -2.55 -26.27 -8.30
N ASP A 134 -3.69 -26.43 -8.97
CA ASP A 134 -3.74 -26.94 -10.35
C ASP A 134 -3.83 -25.82 -11.41
N GLY A 135 -4.37 -24.66 -11.05
CA GLY A 135 -4.58 -23.54 -11.97
C GLY A 135 -3.59 -22.38 -11.83
N GLY A 136 -2.74 -22.38 -10.80
CA GLY A 136 -1.83 -21.27 -10.51
C GLY A 136 -2.57 -19.99 -10.14
N LEU A 137 -2.01 -18.83 -10.51
CA LEU A 137 -2.62 -17.52 -10.30
C LEU A 137 -3.75 -17.26 -11.30
N THR A 138 -4.95 -17.03 -10.78
CA THR A 138 -6.17 -16.74 -11.55
C THR A 138 -6.83 -15.46 -11.03
N PRO A 139 -7.56 -14.70 -11.87
CA PRO A 139 -8.26 -13.50 -11.41
C PRO A 139 -9.22 -13.79 -10.25
N HIS A 140 -9.34 -12.84 -9.33
CA HIS A 140 -10.18 -13.00 -8.14
C HIS A 140 -11.61 -13.42 -8.49
N VAL A 141 -12.06 -14.47 -7.79
CA VAL A 141 -13.43 -15.00 -7.79
C VAL A 141 -14.06 -14.79 -6.41
N ALA A 142 -15.37 -14.55 -6.36
CA ALA A 142 -16.06 -14.24 -5.09
C ALA A 142 -15.96 -15.42 -4.11
N GLU A 143 -16.28 -16.61 -4.60
CA GLU A 143 -16.21 -17.88 -3.86
C GLU A 143 -14.99 -18.67 -4.32
N LEU A 144 -14.19 -19.14 -3.36
CA LEU A 144 -13.07 -20.04 -3.61
C LEU A 144 -13.62 -21.46 -3.66
N GLY A 145 -13.30 -22.21 -4.71
CA GLY A 145 -13.61 -23.62 -4.85
C GLY A 145 -12.38 -24.49 -4.59
N GLY A 146 -12.59 -25.68 -4.02
CA GLY A 146 -11.52 -26.66 -3.75
C GLY A 146 -10.42 -26.08 -2.86
N ASP A 147 -9.16 -26.36 -3.22
CA ASP A 147 -7.97 -25.94 -2.46
C ASP A 147 -7.46 -24.54 -2.83
N ALA A 148 -8.29 -23.72 -3.50
CA ALA A 148 -7.90 -22.37 -3.87
C ALA A 148 -7.82 -21.44 -2.65
N VAL A 149 -6.80 -20.58 -2.63
CA VAL A 149 -6.61 -19.54 -1.61
C VAL A 149 -6.54 -18.15 -2.24
N ARG A 150 -6.77 -17.10 -1.44
CA ARG A 150 -6.59 -15.71 -1.89
C ARG A 150 -5.13 -15.48 -2.31
N GLY A 151 -4.92 -14.72 -3.38
CA GLY A 151 -3.59 -14.49 -3.96
C GLY A 151 -2.62 -13.77 -3.03
N TRP A 152 -3.09 -13.07 -2.01
CA TRP A 152 -2.19 -12.46 -1.02
C TRP A 152 -1.67 -13.46 0.03
N ARG A 153 -2.26 -14.66 0.19
CA ARG A 153 -1.86 -15.61 1.24
C ARG A 153 -0.46 -16.20 1.08
N PRO A 154 0.05 -16.47 -0.14
CA PRO A 154 1.42 -16.93 -0.33
C PRO A 154 2.50 -15.85 -0.13
N LEU A 155 2.12 -14.57 0.01
CA LEU A 155 3.08 -13.50 0.32
C LEU A 155 3.63 -13.68 1.72
N ILE A 156 4.95 -13.51 1.88
CA ILE A 156 5.63 -13.53 3.19
C ILE A 156 5.08 -12.39 4.08
N MET A 157 4.89 -11.20 3.49
CA MET A 157 4.40 -10.01 4.20
C MET A 157 3.24 -9.37 3.42
N PRO A 158 2.00 -9.88 3.54
CA PRO A 158 0.88 -9.35 2.77
C PRO A 158 0.63 -7.86 3.05
N HIS A 159 0.85 -7.39 4.29
CA HIS A 159 0.67 -5.99 4.70
C HIS A 159 1.66 -4.99 4.06
N ALA A 160 2.71 -5.48 3.39
CA ALA A 160 3.72 -4.66 2.72
C ALA A 160 3.16 -3.85 1.54
N TRP A 161 1.93 -4.15 1.11
CA TRP A 161 1.18 -3.38 0.10
C TRP A 161 1.10 -1.88 0.41
N THR A 162 1.02 -1.50 1.69
CA THR A 162 0.99 -0.08 2.09
C THR A 162 2.30 0.65 1.81
N LEU A 163 3.43 -0.04 1.98
CA LEU A 163 4.76 0.48 1.66
C LEU A 163 4.99 0.52 0.13
N SER A 164 4.46 -0.45 -0.62
CA SER A 164 4.42 -0.41 -2.10
C SER A 164 3.70 0.85 -2.59
N CYS A 165 2.51 1.14 -2.04
CA CYS A 165 1.80 2.39 -2.31
C CYS A 165 2.62 3.64 -1.91
N GLU A 166 3.32 3.61 -0.77
CA GLU A 166 4.21 4.70 -0.34
C GLU A 166 5.35 4.96 -1.34
N LEU A 167 5.95 3.89 -1.90
CA LEU A 167 6.95 4.01 -2.96
C LEU A 167 6.37 4.62 -4.24
N CYS A 168 5.17 4.21 -4.65
CA CYS A 168 4.47 4.82 -5.78
C CYS A 168 4.18 6.31 -5.54
N PHE A 169 3.77 6.71 -4.33
CA PHE A 169 3.62 8.12 -3.98
C PHE A 169 4.93 8.89 -4.10
N TYR A 170 6.03 8.32 -3.60
CA TYR A 170 7.33 8.96 -3.69
C TYR A 170 7.81 9.10 -5.11
N ALA A 171 7.55 8.11 -5.96
CA ALA A 171 7.78 8.21 -7.39
C ALA A 171 7.01 9.41 -7.94
N VAL A 172 5.69 9.48 -7.79
CA VAL A 172 4.90 10.53 -8.46
C VAL A 172 5.01 11.94 -7.83
N ALA A 173 5.42 12.05 -6.56
CA ALA A 173 5.34 13.29 -5.77
C ALA A 173 6.06 14.50 -6.40
N PRO A 174 7.29 14.40 -6.94
CA PRO A 174 8.01 15.55 -7.50
C PRO A 174 7.32 16.19 -8.72
N TRP A 175 6.46 15.43 -9.40
CA TRP A 175 5.68 15.92 -10.54
C TRP A 175 4.33 16.47 -10.09
N ILE A 176 3.58 15.71 -9.28
CA ILE A 176 2.23 16.10 -8.84
C ILE A 176 2.27 17.36 -7.98
N VAL A 177 3.32 17.54 -7.15
CA VAL A 177 3.46 18.75 -6.30
C VAL A 177 3.53 20.05 -7.13
N LYS A 178 3.91 19.97 -8.41
CA LYS A 178 4.03 21.11 -9.32
C LYS A 178 2.74 21.44 -10.07
N TRP A 179 1.73 20.57 -10.03
CA TRP A 179 0.47 20.81 -10.74
C TRP A 179 -0.27 22.02 -10.19
N ARG A 180 -1.04 22.74 -11.02
CA ARG A 180 -1.91 23.83 -10.53
C ARG A 180 -2.95 23.30 -9.53
N THR A 181 -3.38 24.14 -8.59
CA THR A 181 -4.32 23.73 -7.52
C THR A 181 -5.62 23.16 -8.10
N SER A 182 -6.13 23.71 -9.21
CA SER A 182 -7.31 23.18 -9.89
C SER A 182 -7.13 21.76 -10.42
N MET A 183 -5.92 21.38 -10.88
CA MET A 183 -5.64 20.00 -11.31
C MET A 183 -5.59 19.04 -10.12
N LEU A 184 -5.06 19.47 -8.97
CA LEU A 184 -5.10 18.66 -7.76
C LEU A 184 -6.53 18.47 -7.26
N VAL A 185 -7.36 19.52 -7.29
CA VAL A 185 -8.79 19.41 -6.97
C VAL A 185 -9.49 18.46 -7.94
N MET A 186 -9.23 18.59 -9.24
CA MET A 186 -9.78 17.69 -10.26
C MET A 186 -9.35 16.23 -10.02
N LEU A 187 -8.07 15.99 -9.72
CA LEU A 187 -7.56 14.65 -9.37
C LEU A 187 -8.33 14.04 -8.20
N VAL A 188 -8.55 14.82 -7.14
CA VAL A 188 -9.29 14.38 -5.95
C VAL A 188 -10.75 14.06 -6.31
N VAL A 189 -11.42 14.97 -7.01
CA VAL A 189 -12.83 14.80 -7.40
C VAL A 189 -13.01 13.59 -8.31
N VAL A 190 -12.13 13.41 -9.30
CA VAL A 190 -12.14 12.24 -10.19
C VAL A 190 -11.89 10.96 -9.41
N SER A 191 -10.87 10.93 -8.52
CA SER A 191 -10.57 9.74 -7.71
C SER A 191 -11.77 9.34 -6.83
N VAL A 192 -12.39 10.30 -6.15
CA VAL A 192 -13.59 10.05 -5.32
C VAL A 192 -14.75 9.57 -6.18
N SER A 193 -14.97 10.20 -7.34
CA SER A 193 -16.06 9.79 -8.25
C SER A 193 -15.86 8.36 -8.75
N VAL A 194 -14.64 8.01 -9.14
CA VAL A 194 -14.28 6.66 -9.58
C VAL A 194 -14.49 5.66 -8.44
N ILE A 195 -14.00 5.94 -7.23
CA ILE A 195 -14.21 5.07 -6.05
C ILE A 195 -15.69 4.78 -5.82
N ASN A 196 -16.56 5.80 -5.93
CA ASN A 196 -17.99 5.66 -5.69
C ASN A 196 -18.76 5.00 -6.85
N THR A 197 -18.19 4.96 -8.05
CA THR A 197 -18.89 4.44 -9.26
C THR A 197 -18.28 3.17 -9.83
N LEU A 198 -17.11 2.72 -9.34
CA LEU A 198 -16.38 1.58 -9.88
C LEU A 198 -17.21 0.29 -9.90
N HIS A 199 -18.03 0.07 -8.88
CA HIS A 199 -18.93 -1.09 -8.76
C HIS A 199 -19.98 -1.19 -9.87
N LEU A 200 -20.23 -0.10 -10.62
CA LEU A 200 -21.11 -0.10 -11.79
C LEU A 200 -20.45 -0.72 -13.02
N TRP A 201 -19.12 -0.83 -13.03
CA TRP A 201 -18.32 -1.24 -14.18
C TRP A 201 -17.61 -2.59 -13.99
N VAL A 202 -17.35 -2.97 -12.74
CA VAL A 202 -16.69 -4.23 -12.39
C VAL A 202 -17.44 -4.93 -11.24
N PRO A 203 -17.32 -6.26 -11.10
CA PRO A 203 -17.94 -6.98 -10.00
C PRO A 203 -17.61 -6.35 -8.64
N VAL A 204 -18.60 -6.25 -7.75
CA VAL A 204 -18.50 -5.55 -6.46
C VAL A 204 -17.26 -6.00 -5.66
N ALA A 205 -17.03 -7.31 -5.54
CA ALA A 205 -15.87 -7.84 -4.83
C ALA A 205 -14.53 -7.38 -5.42
N ARG A 206 -14.43 -7.20 -6.75
CA ARG A 206 -13.22 -6.65 -7.38
C ARG A 206 -13.11 -5.14 -7.19
N ALA A 207 -14.24 -4.43 -7.23
CA ALA A 207 -14.25 -2.99 -6.98
C ALA A 207 -13.73 -2.67 -5.58
N GLU A 208 -14.18 -3.41 -4.56
CA GLU A 208 -13.73 -3.24 -3.16
C GLU A 208 -12.22 -3.44 -3.02
N LEU A 209 -11.67 -4.52 -3.60
CA LEU A 209 -10.23 -4.79 -3.55
C LEU A 209 -9.40 -3.70 -4.26
N LEU A 210 -9.86 -3.21 -5.41
CA LEU A 210 -9.20 -2.12 -6.13
C LEU A 210 -9.21 -0.82 -5.31
N VAL A 211 -10.37 -0.47 -4.73
CA VAL A 211 -10.56 0.74 -3.94
C VAL A 211 -9.74 0.72 -2.65
N ASP A 212 -9.52 -0.45 -2.06
CA ASP A 212 -8.82 -0.56 -0.78
C ASP A 212 -7.30 -0.77 -0.92
N TYR A 213 -6.84 -1.44 -1.98
CA TYR A 213 -5.42 -1.80 -2.11
C TYR A 213 -4.69 -1.09 -3.25
N ALA A 214 -5.34 -0.90 -4.41
CA ALA A 214 -4.61 -0.48 -5.60
C ALA A 214 -4.23 1.02 -5.56
N PHE A 215 -2.94 1.31 -5.71
CA PHE A 215 -2.37 2.66 -5.68
C PHE A 215 -3.15 3.72 -6.47
N PRO A 216 -3.62 3.47 -7.71
CA PRO A 216 -4.33 4.50 -8.49
C PRO A 216 -5.59 5.02 -7.80
N PHE A 217 -6.28 4.18 -7.03
CA PHE A 217 -7.47 4.59 -6.28
C PHE A 217 -7.10 5.31 -4.97
N GLN A 218 -5.87 5.19 -4.52
CA GLN A 218 -5.37 5.88 -3.32
C GLN A 218 -4.83 7.29 -3.61
N ILE A 219 -4.54 7.61 -4.87
CA ILE A 219 -3.89 8.87 -5.26
C ILE A 219 -4.69 10.13 -4.91
N GLY A 220 -6.03 10.03 -4.88
CA GLY A 220 -6.90 11.12 -4.43
C GLY A 220 -6.63 11.52 -2.98
N PHE A 221 -6.43 10.54 -2.08
CA PHE A 221 -6.11 10.82 -0.67
C PHE A 221 -4.75 11.51 -0.53
N PHE A 222 -3.75 11.08 -1.30
CA PHE A 222 -2.47 11.78 -1.36
C PHE A 222 -2.62 13.23 -1.89
N GLY A 223 -3.45 13.43 -2.92
CA GLY A 223 -3.79 14.74 -3.47
C GLY A 223 -4.45 15.68 -2.46
N LEU A 224 -5.36 15.15 -1.61
CA LEU A 224 -5.96 15.90 -0.50
C LEU A 224 -4.89 16.42 0.46
N GLY A 225 -3.87 15.61 0.77
CA GLY A 225 -2.74 16.01 1.58
C GLY A 225 -1.97 17.19 0.98
N LEU A 226 -1.65 17.13 -0.32
CA LEU A 226 -0.97 18.21 -1.04
C LEU A 226 -1.79 19.51 -1.03
N LEU A 227 -3.10 19.42 -1.23
CA LEU A 227 -4.01 20.56 -1.13
C LEU A 227 -4.01 21.16 0.29
N GLY A 228 -4.04 20.31 1.32
CA GLY A 228 -3.94 20.72 2.72
C GLY A 228 -2.67 21.53 3.00
N TYR A 229 -1.52 21.09 2.47
CA TYR A 229 -0.27 21.84 2.60
C TYR A 229 -0.32 23.20 1.90
N ARG A 230 -0.89 23.27 0.69
CA ARG A 230 -1.04 24.55 -0.04
C ARG A 230 -1.94 25.54 0.69
N LEU A 231 -3.04 25.06 1.28
CA LEU A 231 -3.92 25.89 2.09
C LEU A 231 -3.22 26.43 3.33
N MET A 232 -2.43 25.59 4.01
CA MET A 232 -1.60 26.03 5.15
C MET A 232 -0.62 27.13 4.73
N ARG A 233 0.10 26.92 3.62
CA ARG A 233 1.09 27.89 3.12
C ARG A 233 0.46 29.22 2.72
N ALA A 234 -0.69 29.18 2.02
CA ALA A 234 -1.43 30.38 1.63
C ALA A 234 -1.93 31.20 2.83
N LYS A 235 -2.40 30.53 3.89
CA LYS A 235 -2.80 31.19 5.14
C LYS A 235 -1.60 31.82 5.85
N ALA A 236 -0.47 31.11 5.91
CA ALA A 236 0.74 31.64 6.53
C ALA A 236 1.24 32.93 5.86
N THR A 237 1.21 32.99 4.51
CA THR A 237 1.58 34.20 3.77
C THR A 237 0.61 35.38 3.98
N TRP A 238 -0.68 35.10 4.22
CA TRP A 238 -1.69 36.15 4.45
C TRP A 238 -1.59 36.77 5.84
N LEU A 239 -1.12 36.03 6.84
CA LEU A 239 -0.92 36.54 8.21
C LEU A 239 0.39 37.32 8.38
N SER A 240 1.34 37.18 7.45
CA SER A 240 2.67 37.82 7.51
C SER A 240 2.80 39.09 6.67
N GLY A 241 1.77 39.47 5.91
CA GLY A 241 1.75 40.67 5.05
C GLY A 241 0.68 41.65 5.50
#